data_AF-A0A9D8T764-F1
#
_entry.id   AF-A0A9D8T764-F1
#
_cell.length_a   1.000
_cell.length_b   1.000
_cell.length_c   1.000
_cell.angle_alpha   90.00
_cell.angle_beta   90.00
_cell.angle_gamma   90.00
#
_symmetry.space_group_name_H-M   'P 1'
#
loop_
_entity.id
_entity.type
_entity.pdbx_description
1 polymer ?
#
loop_
_entity_poly.entity_id
_entity_poly.type
_entity_poly.pdbx_seq_one_letter_code
_entity_poly.pdbx_strand_id
1 'polypeptide(L)'
;LHLWFKAHEIVQEFTVLSYPRPESVVSAEILHGNWSVAETEKLLAGYMAEAPVFPVSSTQLRELLKNGVLPGEDLIPAPVLNEIQKKNHYRN
;
A
#
# COMPACT_ATOMS: atom_id res chain seq x y z
N LEU A 1 2.28 6.29 -8.45
CA LEU A 1 3.53 5.93 -9.14
C LEU A 1 4.02 7.05 -10.06
N HIS A 2 3.19 7.65 -10.92
CA HIS A 2 3.62 8.67 -11.91
C HIS A 2 4.31 9.91 -11.31
N LEU A 3 4.11 10.22 -10.02
CA LEU A 3 4.79 11.31 -9.31
C LEU A 3 6.20 10.97 -8.81
N TRP A 4 6.67 9.73 -8.98
CA TRP A 4 7.99 9.32 -8.52
C TRP A 4 9.08 9.84 -9.46
N PHE A 5 10.27 10.11 -8.92
CA PHE A 5 11.43 10.44 -9.74
C PHE A 5 11.74 9.27 -10.70
N LYS A 6 11.81 9.57 -12.01
CA LYS A 6 12.05 8.59 -13.08
C LYS A 6 11.04 7.44 -13.13
N ALA A 7 9.76 7.70 -12.81
CA ALA A 7 8.73 6.67 -12.78
C ALA A 7 8.59 5.86 -14.08
N HIS A 8 8.73 6.51 -15.25
CA HIS A 8 8.70 5.85 -16.55
C HIS A 8 9.86 4.86 -16.76
N GLU A 9 11.09 5.23 -16.38
CA GLU A 9 12.25 4.34 -16.47
C GLU A 9 12.02 3.08 -15.61
N ILE A 10 11.49 3.25 -14.39
CA ILE A 10 11.17 2.12 -13.49
C ILE A 10 10.17 1.17 -14.16
N VAL A 11 9.09 1.69 -14.75
CA VAL A 11 8.08 0.86 -15.41
C VAL A 11 8.66 0.21 -16.66
N GLN A 12 9.50 0.89 -17.43
CA GLN A 12 10.09 0.35 -18.65
C GLN A 12 11.09 -0.78 -18.36
N GLU A 13 11.89 -0.65 -17.31
CA GLU A 13 12.93 -1.63 -16.95
C GLU A 13 12.40 -2.79 -16.11
N PHE A 14 11.49 -2.54 -15.17
CA PHE A 14 11.07 -3.54 -14.18
C PHE A 14 9.59 -3.88 -14.27
N THR A 15 9.24 -5.09 -13.81
CA THR A 15 7.85 -5.45 -13.54
C THR A 15 7.45 -4.88 -12.18
N VAL A 16 6.46 -4.00 -12.16
CA VAL A 16 5.92 -3.42 -10.92
C VAL A 16 4.75 -4.27 -10.46
N LEU A 17 4.94 -5.03 -9.38
CA LEU A 17 3.85 -5.77 -8.75
C LEU A 17 3.03 -4.83 -7.87
N SER A 18 1.74 -4.71 -8.17
CA SER A 18 0.82 -3.85 -7.43
C SER A 18 -0.36 -4.66 -6.91
N TYR A 19 -0.82 -4.34 -5.71
CA TYR A 19 -1.86 -5.07 -5.00
C TYR A 19 -3.11 -4.20 -4.86
N PRO A 20 -4.32 -4.80 -4.90
CA PRO A 20 -5.56 -4.10 -4.68
C PRO A 20 -5.60 -3.49 -3.27
N ARG A 21 -6.17 -2.29 -3.17
CA ARG A 21 -6.46 -1.61 -1.91
C ARG A 21 -7.95 -1.28 -1.89
N PRO A 22 -8.62 -1.30 -0.72
CA PRO A 22 -10.03 -0.92 -0.66
C PRO A 22 -10.26 0.43 -1.31
N GLU A 23 -11.39 0.56 -2.01
CA GLU A 23 -11.86 1.80 -2.64
C GLU A 23 -10.97 2.35 -3.76
N SER A 24 -9.92 1.61 -4.15
CA SER A 24 -9.05 1.98 -5.27
C SER A 24 -9.48 1.26 -6.53
N VAL A 25 -9.81 2.01 -7.58
CA VAL A 25 -10.16 1.49 -8.90
C VAL A 25 -8.93 1.60 -9.81
N VAL A 26 -8.60 0.53 -10.52
CA VAL A 26 -7.55 0.49 -11.53
C VAL A 26 -8.16 0.11 -12.86
N SER A 27 -7.90 0.91 -13.89
CA SER A 27 -8.29 0.60 -15.26
C SER A 27 -7.29 1.20 -16.25
N ALA A 28 -7.30 0.71 -17.50
CA ALA A 28 -6.45 1.26 -18.55
C ALA A 28 -6.73 2.75 -18.78
N GLU A 29 -8.00 3.17 -18.74
CA GLU A 29 -8.42 4.56 -18.93
C GLU A 29 -7.83 5.48 -17.86
N ILE A 30 -7.81 5.04 -16.59
CA ILE A 30 -7.20 5.78 -15.50
C ILE A 30 -5.69 5.91 -15.70
N LEU A 31 -5.04 4.84 -16.18
CA LEU A 31 -3.58 4.80 -16.36
C LEU A 31 -3.13 5.63 -17.57
N HIS A 32 -3.86 5.62 -18.68
CA HIS A 32 -3.51 6.38 -19.89
C HIS A 32 -3.39 7.89 -19.66
N GLY A 33 -3.97 8.43 -18.58
CA GLY A 33 -3.77 9.84 -18.21
C GLY A 33 -2.32 10.21 -17.88
N ASN A 34 -1.48 9.24 -17.51
CA ASN A 34 -0.08 9.48 -17.12
C ASN A 34 0.93 8.51 -17.73
N TRP A 35 0.48 7.50 -18.47
CA TRP A 35 1.32 6.41 -18.97
C TRP A 35 1.07 6.19 -20.46
N SER A 36 2.11 5.80 -21.20
CA SER A 36 1.93 5.30 -22.56
C SER A 36 1.14 3.99 -22.58
N VAL A 37 0.66 3.58 -23.75
CA VAL A 37 -0.07 2.31 -23.92
C VAL A 37 0.79 1.13 -23.46
N ALA A 38 2.05 1.05 -23.91
CA ALA A 38 2.96 -0.02 -23.54
C ALA A 38 3.25 -0.08 -22.03
N GLU A 39 3.40 1.08 -21.38
CA GLU A 39 3.58 1.15 -19.93
C GLU A 39 2.31 0.76 -19.18
N THR A 40 1.15 1.15 -19.69
CA THR A 40 -0.16 0.77 -19.12
C THR A 40 -0.36 -0.74 -19.16
N GLU A 41 -0.08 -1.38 -20.29
CA GLU A 41 -0.13 -2.83 -20.44
C GLU A 41 0.81 -3.53 -19.45
N LYS A 42 2.04 -3.03 -19.30
CA LYS A 42 3.02 -3.58 -18.37
C LYS A 42 2.60 -3.41 -16.90
N LEU A 43 2.01 -2.28 -16.55
CA LEU A 43 1.47 -2.02 -15.20
C LEU A 43 0.27 -2.93 -14.90
N LEU A 44 -0.65 -3.09 -15.85
CA LEU A 44 -1.81 -3.98 -15.70
C LEU A 44 -1.38 -5.45 -15.61
N ALA A 45 -0.36 -5.87 -16.36
CA ALA A 45 0.21 -7.21 -16.25
C ALA A 45 0.83 -7.49 -14.86
N GLY A 46 1.30 -6.46 -14.16
CA GLY A 46 1.82 -6.54 -12.79
C GLY A 46 0.76 -6.38 -11.69
N TYR A 47 -0.51 -6.16 -12.05
CA TYR A 47 -1.58 -5.95 -11.07
C TYR A 47 -2.17 -7.28 -10.56
N MET A 48 -2.08 -7.48 -9.25
CA MET A 48 -2.50 -8.71 -8.56
C MET A 48 -3.98 -8.66 -8.18
N ALA A 49 -4.88 -8.63 -9.17
CA ALA A 49 -6.32 -8.40 -8.96
C ALA A 49 -6.98 -9.35 -7.95
N GLU A 50 -6.55 -10.60 -7.87
CA GLU A 50 -7.11 -11.64 -6.98
C GLU A 50 -6.43 -11.71 -5.61
N ALA A 51 -5.42 -10.86 -5.35
CA ALA A 51 -4.73 -10.88 -4.07
C ALA A 51 -5.64 -10.38 -2.92
N PRO A 52 -5.43 -10.87 -1.68
CA PRO A 52 -6.22 -10.44 -0.54
C PRO A 52 -6.16 -8.93 -0.31
N VAL A 53 -7.32 -8.37 0.04
CA VAL A 53 -7.47 -6.95 0.34
C VAL A 53 -7.59 -6.76 1.85
N PHE A 54 -6.71 -5.94 2.43
CA PHE A 54 -6.69 -5.68 3.86
C PHE A 54 -7.19 -4.26 4.17
N PRO A 55 -8.33 -4.09 4.86
CA PRO A 55 -8.87 -2.79 5.24
C PRO A 55 -8.17 -2.20 6.47
N VAL A 56 -6.84 -2.16 6.44
CA VAL A 56 -5.99 -1.66 7.52
C VAL A 56 -5.11 -0.52 7.02
N SER A 57 -4.88 0.47 7.88
CA SER A 57 -3.94 1.55 7.60
C SER A 57 -3.13 1.92 8.84
N SER A 58 -1.88 2.34 8.65
CA SER A 58 -1.05 2.81 9.75
C SER A 58 -1.66 4.04 10.46
N THR A 59 -2.45 4.86 9.77
CA THR A 59 -3.14 6.00 10.38
C THR A 59 -4.17 5.57 11.41
N GLN A 60 -5.03 4.60 11.06
CA GLN A 60 -6.01 4.03 11.99
C GLN A 60 -5.32 3.36 13.18
N LEU A 61 -4.27 2.58 12.93
CA LEU A 61 -3.51 1.90 13.98
C LEU A 61 -2.87 2.89 14.97
N ARG A 62 -2.27 3.98 14.47
CA ARG A 62 -1.70 5.02 15.35
C ARG A 62 -2.76 5.70 16.20
N GLU A 63 -3.95 5.96 15.66
CA GLU A 63 -5.05 6.56 16.42
C GLU A 63 -5.57 5.62 17.52
N LEU A 64 -5.71 4.31 17.24
CA LEU A 64 -6.04 3.31 18.26
C LEU A 64 -5.00 3.32 19.39
N LEU A 65 -3.72 3.24 19.04
CA LEU A 65 -2.61 3.18 19.99
C LEU A 65 -2.53 4.45 20.85
N LYS A 66 -2.76 5.62 20.25
CA LYS A 66 -2.80 6.91 20.95
C LYS A 66 -3.93 6.96 21.98
N ASN A 67 -5.08 6.36 21.66
CA ASN A 67 -6.23 6.26 22.56
C ASN A 67 -6.12 5.07 23.54
N GLY A 68 -4.97 4.39 23.60
CA GLY A 68 -4.73 3.28 24.51
C GLY A 68 -5.39 1.96 24.10
N VAL A 69 -6.00 1.88 22.93
CA VAL A 69 -6.61 0.67 22.38
C VAL A 69 -5.53 -0.16 21.67
N LEU A 70 -5.39 -1.42 22.07
CA LEU A 70 -4.48 -2.35 21.43
C LEU A 70 -5.14 -2.92 20.16
N PRO A 71 -4.48 -2.83 18.98
CA PRO A 71 -4.93 -3.52 17.79
C PRO A 71 -4.94 -5.04 18.00
N GLY A 72 -5.83 -5.76 17.30
CA GLY A 72 -5.86 -7.22 17.30
C GLY A 72 -4.57 -7.83 16.72
N GLU A 73 -4.27 -9.06 17.11
CA GLU A 73 -3.08 -9.82 16.65
C GLU A 73 -3.10 -10.08 15.13
N ASP A 74 -4.28 -10.04 14.53
CA ASP A 74 -4.52 -10.14 13.09
C ASP A 74 -4.12 -8.87 12.32
N LEU A 75 -4.01 -7.72 12.99
CA LEU A 75 -3.66 -6.44 12.38
C LEU A 75 -2.18 -6.08 12.54
N ILE A 76 -1.57 -6.47 13.67
CA ILE A 76 -0.16 -6.21 13.95
C ILE A 76 0.45 -7.48 14.57
N PRO A 77 1.55 -8.01 14.01
CA PRO A 77 2.28 -9.11 14.63
C PRO A 77 2.72 -8.76 16.06
N ALA A 78 2.52 -9.69 17.00
CA ALA A 78 2.85 -9.48 18.42
C ALA A 78 4.28 -8.94 18.67
N PRO A 79 5.34 -9.38 17.97
CA PRO A 79 6.68 -8.81 18.15
C PRO A 79 6.75 -7.30 17.84
N VAL A 80 5.99 -6.83 16.84
CA VAL A 80 5.93 -5.40 16.47
C VAL A 80 5.17 -4.62 17.54
N LEU A 81 4.05 -5.15 18.04
CA LEU A 81 3.28 -4.52 19.11
C LEU A 81 4.11 -4.39 20.40
N ASN A 82 4.87 -5.43 20.75
CA ASN A 82 5.77 -5.42 21.90
C ASN A 82 6.83 -4.31 21.79
N GLU A 83 7.44 -4.13 20.60
CA GLU A 83 8.41 -3.07 20.37
C GLU A 83 7.79 -1.67 20.43
N ILE A 84 6.58 -1.49 19.90
CA ILE A 84 5.81 -0.24 20.00
C ILE A 84 5.59 0.13 21.47
N GLN A 85 5.14 -0.83 22.28
CA GLN A 85 4.90 -0.61 23.71
C GLN A 85 6.19 -0.33 24.48
N LYS A 86 7.25 -1.10 24.24
CA LYS A 86 8.56 -0.93 24.90
C LYS A 86 9.18 0.45 24.64
N LYS A 87 9.01 0.98 23.42
CA LYS A 87 9.55 2.29 23.02
C LYS A 87 8.56 3.44 23.21
N ASN A 88 7.37 3.18 23.73
CA ASN A 88 6.27 4.14 23.84
C ASN A 88 6.01 4.92 22.53
N HIS A 89 6.10 4.23 21.38
CA HIS A 89 5.75 4.88 20.11
C HIS A 89 4.26 5.24 20.08
N TYR A 90 3.94 6.41 19.54
CA TYR A 90 2.57 6.90 19.29
C TYR A 90 1.73 7.23 20.54
N ARG A 91 2.30 7.18 21.75
CA ARG A 91 1.73 7.80 22.95
C ARG A 91 2.40 9.17 23.14
N ASN A 92 1.59 10.22 23.25
CA ASN A 92 2.06 11.54 23.67
C ASN A 92 2.21 11.58 25.19
#